data_AF-A0A4V6T5G5-F1
#
_entry.id   AF-A0A4V6T5G5-F1
#
_cell.length_a   1.000
_cell.length_b   1.000
_cell.length_c   1.000
_cell.angle_alpha   90.00
_cell.angle_beta   90.00
_cell.angle_gamma   90.00
#
_symmetry.space_group_name_H-M   'P 1'
#
loop_
_entity.id
_entity.type
_entity.pdbx_description
1 polymer ?
#
loop_
_entity_poly.entity_id
_entity_poly.type
_entity_poly.pdbx_seq_one_letter_code
_entity_poly.pdbx_strand_id
1 'polypeptide(L)'
;MVDIFEVNRKECARLLLEYPKWTLPGTLKPKPGAPPPEVELVVSHDWQLESTILETVLGALLLLPESSQKQVYYISLITGVCKLSPQTVGAAVGKSIRKLYNGLSDGLDIDISRRFTEWFSIHMSNFNFAWVWKEWVPDLNLAVQHPKRDFMRRSPELEIQAMHPPDAYTIPEQAPGPNFEYDDPTKPHHGAAQNILNLFRGRSKAEDVIAHLDTLRNTLDTEASETGQSLDMFPLSFVSSPSNLSFILDLVVASGSSSTPTNGSPEAKVDILRASLTVA
;
A
#
# COMPACT_ATOMS: atom_id res chain seq x y z
N MET A 1 23.50 -12.77 11.66
CA MET A 1 23.95 -12.53 10.26
C MET A 1 23.04 -11.52 9.58
N VAL A 2 21.72 -11.74 9.57
CA VAL A 2 20.72 -10.82 9.00
C VAL A 2 20.86 -9.39 9.54
N ASP A 3 21.02 -9.21 10.85
CA ASP A 3 21.14 -7.86 11.43
C ASP A 3 22.53 -7.23 11.28
N ILE A 4 23.57 -8.05 11.11
CA ILE A 4 24.96 -7.56 11.02
C ILE A 4 25.23 -6.98 9.62
N PHE A 5 24.66 -7.59 8.58
CA PHE A 5 24.89 -7.20 7.19
C PHE A 5 23.73 -6.37 6.59
N GLU A 6 22.95 -5.68 7.43
CA GLU A 6 21.79 -4.92 6.97
C GLU A 6 22.13 -3.79 5.99
N VAL A 7 23.28 -3.14 6.20
CA VAL A 7 23.81 -2.07 5.33
C VAL A 7 24.15 -2.60 3.94
N ASN A 8 24.49 -3.89 3.81
CA ASN A 8 24.84 -4.52 2.55
C ASN A 8 24.03 -5.81 2.31
N ARG A 9 22.75 -5.62 1.95
CA ARG A 9 21.83 -6.71 1.65
C ARG A 9 22.34 -7.71 0.60
N LYS A 10 23.17 -7.28 -0.36
CA LYS A 10 23.70 -8.17 -1.40
C LYS A 10 24.70 -9.16 -0.81
N GLU A 11 25.57 -8.66 0.05
CA GLU A 11 26.54 -9.50 0.75
C GLU A 11 25.85 -10.39 1.79
N CYS A 12 24.86 -9.85 2.51
CA CYS A 12 24.02 -10.68 3.40
C CYS A 12 23.40 -11.86 2.64
N ALA A 13 22.80 -11.62 1.47
CA ALA A 13 22.18 -12.68 0.68
C ALA A 13 23.19 -13.75 0.24
N ARG A 14 24.39 -13.34 -0.18
CA ARG A 14 25.47 -14.26 -0.55
C ARG A 14 25.93 -15.11 0.64
N LEU A 15 26.18 -14.47 1.78
CA LEU A 15 26.63 -15.15 3.00
C LEU A 15 25.59 -16.14 3.54
N LEU A 16 24.30 -15.81 3.45
CA LEU A 16 23.22 -16.73 3.85
C LEU A 16 23.21 -17.99 2.97
N LEU A 17 23.41 -17.87 1.67
CA LEU A 17 23.48 -19.02 0.77
C LEU A 17 24.78 -19.84 0.92
N GLU A 18 25.84 -19.21 1.40
CA GLU A 18 27.11 -19.86 1.71
C GLU A 18 27.19 -20.38 3.15
N TYR A 19 26.17 -20.12 3.96
CA TYR A 19 26.10 -20.53 5.36
C TYR A 19 26.51 -21.99 5.63
N PRO A 20 26.13 -22.98 4.79
CA PRO A 20 26.54 -24.37 4.99
C PRO A 20 28.06 -24.59 5.13
N LYS A 21 28.89 -23.73 4.52
CA LYS A 21 30.36 -23.82 4.58
C LYS A 21 30.93 -23.72 6.00
N TRP A 22 30.18 -23.10 6.91
CA TRP A 22 30.58 -22.90 8.31
C TRP A 22 29.76 -23.74 9.29
N THR A 23 28.93 -24.66 8.79
CA THR A 23 28.14 -25.60 9.62
C THR A 23 28.81 -26.97 9.68
N LEU A 24 28.53 -27.74 10.73
CA LEU A 24 28.99 -29.13 10.82
C LEU A 24 28.42 -29.96 9.65
N PRO A 25 29.22 -30.82 8.99
CA PRO A 25 28.74 -31.70 7.94
C PRO A 25 27.53 -32.53 8.40
N GLY A 26 26.44 -32.51 7.63
CA GLY A 26 25.18 -33.17 7.96
C GLY A 26 24.15 -32.32 8.72
N THR A 27 24.45 -31.05 9.01
CA THR A 27 23.47 -30.13 9.61
C THR A 27 22.37 -29.72 8.62
N LEU A 28 22.75 -29.49 7.36
CA LEU A 28 21.87 -29.02 6.30
C LEU A 28 21.86 -30.03 5.17
N LYS A 29 20.69 -30.20 4.53
CA LYS A 29 20.56 -31.06 3.36
C LYS A 29 21.46 -30.56 2.22
N PRO A 30 22.19 -31.45 1.55
CA PRO A 30 22.97 -31.08 0.38
C PRO A 30 22.05 -30.56 -0.72
N LYS A 31 22.59 -29.69 -1.57
CA LYS A 31 21.85 -29.22 -2.75
C LYS A 31 21.48 -30.42 -3.65
N PRO A 32 20.32 -30.37 -4.33
CA PRO A 32 19.97 -31.40 -5.30
C PRO A 32 21.10 -31.61 -6.31
N GLY A 33 21.57 -32.85 -6.45
CA GLY A 33 22.66 -33.21 -7.37
C GLY A 33 24.08 -32.97 -6.85
N ALA A 34 24.27 -32.63 -5.58
CA ALA A 34 25.61 -32.56 -4.99
C ALA A 34 26.26 -33.95 -4.91
N PRO A 35 27.60 -34.04 -5.10
CA PRO A 35 28.32 -35.29 -4.90
C PRO A 35 28.16 -35.81 -3.46
N PRO A 36 28.31 -37.14 -3.24
CA PRO A 36 28.27 -37.70 -1.90
C PRO A 36 29.27 -36.97 -0.98
N PRO A 37 28.90 -36.71 0.28
CA PRO A 37 29.80 -36.02 1.20
C PRO A 37 31.09 -36.82 1.37
N GLU A 38 32.24 -36.18 1.15
CA GLU A 38 33.58 -36.77 1.36
C GLU A 38 33.90 -36.98 2.85
N VAL A 39 33.16 -36.31 3.74
CA VAL A 39 33.35 -36.32 5.19
C VAL A 39 32.23 -37.12 5.84
N GLU A 40 32.58 -37.98 6.82
CA GLU A 40 31.58 -38.65 7.67
C GLU A 40 30.64 -37.63 8.29
N LEU A 41 29.33 -37.90 8.19
CA LEU A 41 28.31 -37.03 8.76
C LEU A 41 28.38 -37.12 10.29
N VAL A 42 28.81 -36.02 10.91
CA VAL A 42 28.97 -35.92 12.37
C VAL A 42 27.59 -35.83 13.06
N VAL A 43 26.59 -35.32 12.34
CA VAL A 43 25.23 -35.08 12.85
C VAL A 43 24.21 -35.42 11.77
N SER A 44 23.07 -36.00 12.13
CA SER A 44 21.95 -36.24 11.21
C SER A 44 20.81 -35.24 11.46
N HIS A 45 20.93 -34.02 10.94
CA HIS A 45 19.79 -33.08 10.89
C HIS A 45 19.35 -32.86 9.45
N ASP A 46 18.04 -32.91 9.23
CA ASP A 46 17.43 -32.84 7.91
C ASP A 46 16.96 -31.44 7.53
N TRP A 47 17.69 -30.40 7.95
CA TRP A 47 17.26 -29.01 7.77
C TRP A 47 17.46 -28.56 6.32
N GLN A 48 16.45 -27.89 5.77
CA GLN A 48 16.53 -27.31 4.42
C GLN A 48 16.95 -25.85 4.51
N LEU A 49 18.14 -25.52 4.01
CA LEU A 49 18.73 -24.18 4.10
C LEU A 49 17.77 -23.07 3.68
N GLU A 50 17.14 -23.18 2.51
CA GLU A 50 16.27 -22.13 1.99
C GLU A 50 15.04 -21.93 2.88
N SER A 51 14.50 -23.01 3.45
CA SER A 51 13.36 -22.91 4.39
C SER A 51 13.80 -22.26 5.69
N THR A 52 14.96 -22.63 6.23
CA THR A 52 15.53 -22.02 7.44
C THR A 52 15.80 -20.52 7.24
N ILE A 53 16.36 -20.12 6.09
CA ILE A 53 16.58 -18.70 5.76
C ILE A 53 15.24 -17.96 5.71
N LEU A 54 14.25 -18.50 4.98
CA LEU A 54 12.95 -17.85 4.83
C LEU A 54 12.23 -17.73 6.16
N GLU A 55 12.21 -18.79 6.98
CA GLU A 55 11.63 -18.80 8.32
C GLU A 55 12.30 -17.75 9.22
N THR A 56 13.62 -17.67 9.21
CA THR A 56 14.37 -16.69 10.01
C THR A 56 14.05 -15.25 9.61
N VAL A 57 14.07 -14.95 8.31
CA VAL A 57 13.88 -13.59 7.80
C VAL A 57 12.41 -13.16 7.92
N LEU A 58 11.46 -14.06 7.66
CA LEU A 58 10.04 -13.78 7.86
C LEU A 58 9.70 -13.64 9.34
N GLY A 59 10.30 -14.45 10.22
CA GLY A 59 10.15 -14.29 11.67
C GLY A 59 10.57 -12.90 12.13
N ALA A 60 11.69 -12.37 11.61
CA ALA A 60 12.14 -11.02 11.90
C ALA A 60 11.22 -9.93 11.31
N LEU A 61 10.73 -10.12 10.08
CA LEU A 61 9.78 -9.20 9.42
C LEU A 61 8.44 -9.10 10.16
N LEU A 62 7.94 -10.23 10.64
CA LEU A 62 6.62 -10.36 11.27
C LEU A 62 6.66 -10.18 12.80
N LEU A 63 7.82 -9.84 13.37
CA LEU A 63 7.98 -9.62 14.80
C LEU A 63 7.16 -8.41 15.28
N LEU A 64 6.37 -8.62 16.34
CA LEU A 64 5.58 -7.58 17.00
C LEU A 64 6.25 -7.14 18.33
N PRO A 65 6.10 -5.88 18.75
CA PRO A 65 5.38 -4.80 18.07
C PRO A 65 6.15 -4.22 16.88
N GLU A 66 7.48 -4.26 16.91
CA GLU A 66 8.34 -3.74 15.85
C GLU A 66 9.43 -4.75 15.48
N SER A 67 9.79 -4.78 14.20
CA SER A 67 10.93 -5.56 13.71
C SER A 67 12.24 -4.83 13.98
N SER A 68 13.33 -5.56 14.19
CA SER A 68 14.65 -4.98 14.49
C SER A 68 15.18 -4.03 13.40
N GLN A 69 14.74 -4.24 12.16
CA GLN A 69 15.08 -3.42 10.99
C GLN A 69 13.83 -3.03 10.22
N LYS A 70 13.96 -2.07 9.30
CA LYS A 70 12.83 -1.64 8.45
C LYS A 70 12.31 -2.80 7.60
N GLN A 71 10.99 -2.91 7.44
CA GLN A 71 10.36 -4.00 6.68
C GLN A 71 10.92 -4.13 5.26
N VAL A 72 11.14 -3.00 4.58
CA VAL A 72 11.73 -2.94 3.23
C VAL A 72 13.09 -3.65 3.13
N TYR A 73 13.88 -3.69 4.21
CA TYR A 73 15.16 -4.41 4.23
C TYR A 73 14.94 -5.91 4.08
N TYR A 74 14.07 -6.51 4.91
CA TYR A 74 13.78 -7.94 4.86
C TYR A 74 13.14 -8.34 3.53
N ILE A 75 12.21 -7.54 3.02
CA ILE A 75 11.59 -7.76 1.71
C ILE A 75 12.65 -7.76 0.60
N SER A 76 13.56 -6.77 0.63
CA SER A 76 14.66 -6.67 -0.33
C SER A 76 15.66 -7.82 -0.21
N LEU A 77 15.90 -8.31 1.01
CA LEU A 77 16.79 -9.44 1.28
C LEU A 77 16.18 -10.75 0.72
N ILE A 78 14.90 -11.03 1.00
CA ILE A 78 14.18 -12.18 0.45
C ILE A 78 14.24 -12.15 -1.09
N THR A 79 13.95 -10.99 -1.69
CA THR A 79 14.04 -10.81 -3.15
C THR A 79 15.46 -11.05 -3.67
N GLY A 80 16.49 -10.57 -2.96
CA GLY A 80 17.89 -10.79 -3.32
C GLY A 80 18.28 -12.27 -3.28
N VAL A 81 17.94 -12.98 -2.21
CA VAL A 81 18.22 -14.42 -2.06
C VAL A 81 17.46 -15.23 -3.12
N CYS A 82 16.21 -14.86 -3.43
CA CYS A 82 15.42 -15.52 -4.48
C CYS A 82 16.02 -15.32 -5.88
N LYS A 83 16.53 -14.12 -6.21
CA LYS A 83 17.22 -13.85 -7.47
C LYS A 83 18.53 -14.63 -7.61
N LEU A 84 19.23 -14.92 -6.51
CA LEU A 84 20.48 -15.70 -6.52
C LEU A 84 20.26 -17.22 -6.68
N SER A 85 19.15 -17.77 -6.19
CA SER A 85 18.86 -19.21 -6.27
C SER A 85 17.36 -19.47 -6.53
N PRO A 86 16.83 -19.10 -7.71
CA PRO A 86 15.38 -19.09 -7.96
C PRO A 86 14.74 -20.48 -7.88
N GLN A 87 15.46 -21.53 -8.29
CA GLN A 87 14.93 -22.90 -8.30
C GLN A 87 14.62 -23.45 -6.90
N THR A 88 15.48 -23.16 -5.91
CA THR A 88 15.30 -23.69 -4.55
C THR A 88 14.62 -22.68 -3.63
N VAL A 89 15.03 -21.41 -3.69
CA VAL A 89 14.49 -20.35 -2.84
C VAL A 89 13.08 -19.98 -3.27
N GLY A 90 12.78 -19.94 -4.57
CA GLY A 90 11.42 -19.67 -5.06
C GLY A 90 10.40 -20.69 -4.53
N ALA A 91 10.79 -21.97 -4.45
CA ALA A 91 9.96 -23.00 -3.85
C ALA A 91 9.73 -22.77 -2.34
N ALA A 92 10.76 -22.34 -1.60
CA ALA A 92 10.62 -21.99 -0.18
C ALA A 92 9.69 -20.77 0.01
N VAL A 93 9.87 -19.71 -0.78
CA VAL A 93 9.01 -18.53 -0.75
C VAL A 93 7.55 -18.90 -1.03
N GLY A 94 7.29 -19.68 -2.08
CA GLY A 94 5.94 -20.10 -2.43
C GLY A 94 5.28 -20.96 -1.35
N LYS A 95 6.04 -21.78 -0.60
CA LYS A 95 5.54 -22.51 0.57
C LYS A 95 5.18 -21.55 1.70
N SER A 96 6.03 -20.56 1.99
CA SER A 96 5.79 -19.56 3.03
C SER A 96 4.56 -18.70 2.74
N ILE A 97 4.39 -18.22 1.49
CA ILE A 97 3.20 -17.45 1.08
C ILE A 97 1.93 -18.27 1.30
N ARG A 98 1.89 -19.53 0.85
CA ARG A 98 0.71 -20.40 1.07
C ARG A 98 0.43 -20.65 2.55
N LYS A 99 1.48 -20.83 3.36
CA LYS A 99 1.33 -21.02 4.81
C LYS A 99 0.71 -19.79 5.47
N LEU A 100 1.17 -18.58 5.13
CA LEU A 100 0.64 -17.33 5.67
C LEU A 100 -0.77 -17.04 5.14
N TYR A 101 -1.03 -17.28 3.86
CA TYR A 101 -2.35 -17.11 3.25
C TYR A 101 -3.40 -18.03 3.90
N ASN A 102 -3.06 -19.29 4.17
CA ASN A 102 -3.94 -20.19 4.92
C ASN A 102 -4.11 -19.73 6.37
N GLY A 103 -3.05 -19.16 6.99
CA GLY A 103 -3.13 -18.57 8.32
C GLY A 103 -4.15 -17.43 8.44
N LEU A 104 -4.46 -16.71 7.35
CA LEU A 104 -5.45 -15.62 7.36
C LEU A 104 -6.83 -16.06 7.87
N SER A 105 -7.25 -17.30 7.57
CA SER A 105 -8.52 -17.84 8.10
C SER A 105 -8.39 -18.44 9.50
N ASP A 106 -7.17 -18.74 9.93
CA ASP A 106 -6.87 -19.53 11.13
C ASP A 106 -6.45 -18.65 12.33
N GLY A 107 -6.82 -17.36 12.30
CA GLY A 107 -6.56 -16.42 13.40
C GLY A 107 -5.19 -15.75 13.37
N LEU A 108 -4.58 -15.61 12.18
CA LEU A 108 -3.39 -14.76 12.03
C LEU A 108 -3.69 -13.33 12.51
N ASP A 109 -2.75 -12.76 13.27
CA ASP A 109 -2.86 -11.40 13.79
C ASP A 109 -3.03 -10.37 12.66
N ILE A 110 -3.77 -9.28 12.94
CA ILE A 110 -4.12 -8.26 11.95
C ILE A 110 -2.88 -7.49 11.47
N ASP A 111 -1.94 -7.15 12.36
CA ASP A 111 -0.71 -6.46 11.99
C ASP A 111 0.21 -7.38 11.18
N ILE A 112 0.27 -8.65 11.54
CA ILE A 112 1.01 -9.67 10.77
C ILE A 112 0.38 -9.83 9.38
N SER A 113 -0.94 -9.88 9.29
CA SER A 113 -1.68 -9.97 8.02
C SER A 113 -1.38 -8.76 7.13
N ARG A 114 -1.38 -7.53 7.69
CA ARG A 114 -1.01 -6.30 6.97
C ARG A 114 0.42 -6.37 6.43
N ARG A 115 1.40 -6.76 7.25
CA ARG A 115 2.81 -6.90 6.84
C ARG A 115 2.99 -7.98 5.78
N PHE A 116 2.25 -9.08 5.89
CA PHE A 116 2.22 -10.14 4.89
C PHE A 116 1.71 -9.61 3.54
N THR A 117 0.60 -8.87 3.52
CA THR A 117 0.06 -8.25 2.29
C THR A 117 1.08 -7.31 1.66
N GLU A 118 1.73 -6.45 2.44
CA GLU A 118 2.77 -5.53 1.94
C GLU A 118 3.97 -6.27 1.36
N TRP A 119 4.48 -7.27 2.07
CA TRP A 119 5.57 -8.11 1.56
C TRP A 119 5.18 -8.85 0.29
N PHE A 120 3.99 -9.44 0.23
CA PHE A 120 3.50 -10.16 -0.94
C PHE A 120 3.46 -9.24 -2.16
N SER A 121 2.81 -8.09 -2.08
CA SER A 121 2.70 -7.14 -3.20
C SER A 121 4.08 -6.67 -3.70
N ILE A 122 4.98 -6.28 -2.79
CA ILE A 122 6.33 -5.83 -3.17
C ILE A 122 7.17 -6.97 -3.74
N HIS A 123 7.03 -8.19 -3.20
CA HIS A 123 7.74 -9.35 -3.73
C HIS A 123 7.24 -9.68 -5.13
N MET A 124 5.92 -9.77 -5.33
CA MET A 124 5.33 -10.12 -6.62
C MET A 124 5.67 -9.11 -7.72
N SER A 125 5.73 -7.80 -7.40
CA SER A 125 6.15 -6.77 -8.36
C SER A 125 7.59 -6.94 -8.87
N ASN A 126 8.47 -7.55 -8.06
CA ASN A 126 9.84 -7.86 -8.47
C ASN A 126 9.96 -9.09 -9.39
N PHE A 127 8.88 -9.86 -9.54
CA PHE A 127 8.81 -11.09 -10.34
C PHE A 127 7.64 -11.08 -11.35
N ASN A 128 7.27 -9.89 -11.84
CA ASN A 128 6.22 -9.69 -12.85
C ASN A 128 4.87 -10.33 -12.48
N PHE A 129 4.53 -10.36 -11.19
CA PHE A 129 3.27 -10.92 -10.68
C PHE A 129 3.02 -12.37 -11.10
N ALA A 130 4.10 -13.14 -11.30
CA ALA A 130 4.04 -14.55 -11.66
C ALA A 130 3.64 -15.43 -10.47
N TRP A 131 2.35 -15.43 -10.13
CA TRP A 131 1.74 -16.31 -9.14
C TRP A 131 0.69 -17.22 -9.77
N VAL A 132 0.40 -18.35 -9.12
CA VAL A 132 -0.64 -19.29 -9.55
C VAL A 132 -2.00 -18.80 -9.03
N TRP A 133 -2.47 -17.64 -9.48
CA TRP A 133 -3.70 -16.98 -8.99
C TRP A 133 -4.95 -17.86 -9.01
N LYS A 134 -5.01 -18.82 -9.94
CA LYS A 134 -6.09 -19.82 -10.03
C LYS A 134 -6.30 -20.61 -8.73
N GLU A 135 -5.26 -20.75 -7.90
CA GLU A 135 -5.36 -21.47 -6.63
C GLU A 135 -6.26 -20.76 -5.60
N TRP A 136 -6.52 -19.46 -5.76
CA TRP A 136 -7.35 -18.66 -4.84
C TRP A 136 -8.76 -18.35 -5.38
N VAL A 137 -9.08 -18.75 -6.62
CA VAL A 137 -10.42 -18.54 -7.22
C VAL A 137 -11.56 -19.10 -6.35
N PRO A 138 -11.45 -20.30 -5.72
CA PRO A 138 -12.51 -20.81 -4.85
C PRO A 138 -12.84 -19.88 -3.67
N ASP A 139 -11.82 -19.15 -3.17
CA ASP A 139 -11.95 -18.26 -2.01
C ASP A 139 -12.71 -16.96 -2.33
N LEU A 140 -13.02 -16.69 -3.62
CA LEU A 140 -13.91 -15.61 -4.03
C LEU A 140 -15.37 -15.83 -3.59
N ASN A 141 -15.77 -17.08 -3.34
CA ASN A 141 -17.10 -17.42 -2.83
C ASN A 141 -17.27 -17.15 -1.34
N LEU A 142 -16.19 -16.81 -0.63
CA LEU A 142 -16.25 -16.44 0.79
C LEU A 142 -16.93 -15.07 0.96
N ALA A 143 -17.38 -14.78 2.18
CA ALA A 143 -17.97 -13.49 2.52
C ALA A 143 -17.00 -12.34 2.18
N VAL A 144 -17.53 -11.19 1.75
CA VAL A 144 -16.73 -10.03 1.30
C VAL A 144 -15.73 -9.53 2.37
N GLN A 145 -16.08 -9.71 3.64
CA GLN A 145 -15.28 -9.34 4.82
C GLN A 145 -14.29 -10.44 5.25
N HIS A 146 -14.22 -11.57 4.54
CA HIS A 146 -13.34 -12.66 4.90
C HIS A 146 -11.87 -12.25 4.75
N PRO A 147 -10.95 -12.55 5.70
CA PRO A 147 -9.55 -12.09 5.67
C PRO A 147 -8.80 -12.44 4.38
N LYS A 148 -9.03 -13.63 3.82
CA LYS A 148 -8.48 -14.01 2.50
C LYS A 148 -8.97 -13.14 1.35
N ARG A 149 -10.25 -12.72 1.36
CA ARG A 149 -10.80 -11.81 0.34
C ARG A 149 -10.28 -10.39 0.54
N ASP A 150 -10.07 -9.98 1.78
CA ASP A 150 -9.45 -8.69 2.09
C ASP A 150 -8.00 -8.64 1.60
N PHE A 151 -7.21 -9.69 1.87
CA PHE A 151 -5.87 -9.86 1.32
C PHE A 151 -5.86 -9.77 -0.22
N MET A 152 -6.74 -10.53 -0.90
CA MET A 152 -6.81 -10.53 -2.37
C MET A 152 -7.21 -9.18 -2.96
N ARG A 153 -7.99 -8.35 -2.24
CA ARG A 153 -8.33 -6.99 -2.66
C ARG A 153 -7.17 -6.04 -2.41
N ARG A 154 -6.55 -6.14 -1.23
CA ARG A 154 -5.52 -5.20 -0.79
C ARG A 154 -4.18 -5.38 -1.49
N SER A 155 -3.82 -6.61 -1.84
CA SER A 155 -2.57 -6.91 -2.55
C SER A 155 -2.42 -6.11 -3.87
N PRO A 156 -3.41 -6.13 -4.80
CA PRO A 156 -3.36 -5.32 -6.01
C PRO A 156 -3.65 -3.84 -5.78
N GLU A 157 -4.38 -3.41 -4.74
CA GLU A 157 -4.54 -1.98 -4.44
C GLU A 157 -3.21 -1.28 -4.14
N LEU A 158 -2.31 -1.97 -3.41
CA LEU A 158 -0.94 -1.50 -3.19
C LEU A 158 -0.14 -1.41 -4.52
N GLU A 159 -0.62 -2.06 -5.57
CA GLU A 159 -0.04 -2.08 -6.92
C GLU A 159 -0.72 -1.10 -7.88
N ILE A 160 -1.95 -0.64 -7.65
CA ILE A 160 -2.61 0.37 -8.51
C ILE A 160 -1.89 1.73 -8.44
N GLN A 161 -1.09 1.96 -7.39
CA GLN A 161 -0.10 3.04 -7.38
C GLN A 161 1.12 2.81 -8.30
N ALA A 162 1.31 1.58 -8.80
CA ALA A 162 2.53 1.12 -9.47
C ALA A 162 2.36 0.51 -10.88
N MET A 163 1.27 -0.18 -11.25
CA MET A 163 1.07 -0.74 -12.61
C MET A 163 -0.29 -1.47 -12.80
N HIS A 164 -1.03 -1.13 -13.87
CA HIS A 164 -2.34 -1.72 -14.19
C HIS A 164 -2.26 -2.95 -15.13
N PRO A 165 -2.97 -4.05 -14.80
CA PRO A 165 -3.65 -4.88 -15.81
C PRO A 165 -5.15 -5.17 -15.49
N PRO A 166 -5.99 -5.51 -16.50
CA PRO A 166 -7.45 -5.41 -16.39
C PRO A 166 -8.24 -6.67 -15.98
N ASP A 167 -7.62 -7.85 -15.82
CA ASP A 167 -8.37 -9.13 -15.85
C ASP A 167 -8.60 -9.81 -14.49
N ALA A 168 -8.41 -9.10 -13.37
CA ALA A 168 -8.75 -9.62 -12.04
C ALA A 168 -9.96 -8.87 -11.48
N TYR A 169 -11.09 -9.57 -11.32
CA TYR A 169 -12.33 -9.10 -10.67
C TYR A 169 -12.18 -8.71 -9.18
N THR A 170 -10.96 -8.43 -8.74
CA THR A 170 -10.58 -7.94 -7.41
C THR A 170 -10.22 -6.45 -7.43
N ILE A 171 -10.20 -5.83 -8.60
CA ILE A 171 -9.89 -4.41 -8.82
C ILE A 171 -11.20 -3.67 -9.13
N PRO A 172 -11.48 -2.50 -8.53
CA PRO A 172 -12.58 -1.64 -8.94
C PRO A 172 -12.50 -1.31 -10.44
N GLU A 173 -13.61 -1.38 -11.19
CA GLU A 173 -13.62 -1.04 -12.64
C GLU A 173 -13.12 0.39 -12.91
N GLN A 174 -13.23 1.26 -11.92
CA GLN A 174 -12.79 2.64 -12.01
C GLN A 174 -11.44 2.81 -11.30
N ALA A 175 -10.45 3.36 -12.02
CA ALA A 175 -9.19 3.75 -11.43
C ALA A 175 -9.45 4.75 -10.28
N PRO A 176 -8.65 4.72 -9.19
CA PRO A 176 -8.76 5.69 -8.11
C PRO A 176 -8.56 7.08 -8.70
N GLY A 177 -9.64 7.83 -8.78
CA GLY A 177 -9.68 9.18 -9.31
C GLY A 177 -10.54 10.03 -8.39
N PRO A 178 -10.33 11.35 -8.38
CA PRO A 178 -11.22 12.24 -7.66
C PRO A 178 -12.65 12.05 -8.16
N ASN A 179 -13.56 11.69 -7.25
CA ASN A 179 -14.98 11.72 -7.55
C ASN A 179 -15.46 13.18 -7.49
N PHE A 180 -15.41 13.88 -8.62
CA PHE A 180 -15.85 15.26 -8.70
C PHE A 180 -17.37 15.32 -8.84
N GLU A 181 -18.05 15.56 -7.72
CA GLU A 181 -19.53 15.58 -7.69
C GLU A 181 -20.15 16.56 -8.68
N TYR A 182 -19.47 17.68 -8.96
CA TYR A 182 -19.95 18.71 -9.88
C TYR A 182 -19.46 18.53 -11.32
N ASP A 183 -18.92 17.37 -11.70
CA ASP A 183 -18.65 17.07 -13.11
C ASP A 183 -19.96 16.85 -13.89
N ASP A 184 -20.98 16.35 -13.19
CA ASP A 184 -22.30 16.11 -13.74
C ASP A 184 -23.06 17.43 -13.95
N PRO A 185 -23.46 17.78 -15.20
CA PRO A 185 -24.23 18.99 -15.49
C PRO A 185 -25.60 19.06 -14.80
N THR A 186 -26.10 17.93 -14.29
CA THR A 186 -27.41 17.86 -13.62
C THR A 186 -27.35 18.29 -12.15
N LYS A 187 -26.15 18.47 -11.58
CA LYS A 187 -25.99 18.79 -10.16
C LYS A 187 -26.18 20.29 -9.89
N PRO A 188 -26.82 20.65 -8.75
CA PRO A 188 -26.91 22.03 -8.30
C PRO A 188 -25.53 22.69 -8.27
N HIS A 189 -25.47 23.94 -8.71
CA HIS A 189 -24.24 24.74 -8.73
C HIS A 189 -23.07 24.24 -9.61
N HIS A 190 -23.31 23.32 -10.55
CA HIS A 190 -22.34 22.95 -11.58
C HIS A 190 -21.72 24.16 -12.30
N GLY A 191 -22.50 25.20 -12.59
CA GLY A 191 -21.99 26.42 -13.25
C GLY A 191 -20.99 27.20 -12.39
N ALA A 192 -21.26 27.34 -11.09
CA ALA A 192 -20.31 27.89 -10.14
C ALA A 192 -19.05 27.02 -10.06
N ALA A 193 -19.24 25.70 -10.16
CA ALA A 193 -18.17 24.75 -10.12
C ALA A 193 -17.22 24.85 -11.36
N GLN A 194 -17.79 24.99 -12.55
CA GLN A 194 -16.96 25.17 -13.74
C GLN A 194 -16.21 26.51 -13.74
N ASN A 195 -16.78 27.56 -13.16
CA ASN A 195 -16.12 28.87 -13.07
C ASN A 195 -14.87 28.83 -12.18
N ILE A 196 -14.96 28.22 -11.00
CA ILE A 196 -13.79 28.08 -10.11
C ILE A 196 -12.75 27.14 -10.75
N LEU A 197 -13.17 26.06 -11.43
CA LEU A 197 -12.26 25.18 -12.17
C LEU A 197 -11.51 25.94 -13.27
N ASN A 198 -12.19 26.87 -13.95
CA ASN A 198 -11.58 27.70 -14.98
C ASN A 198 -10.57 28.70 -14.39
N LEU A 199 -10.80 29.23 -13.19
CA LEU A 199 -9.80 30.05 -12.47
C LEU A 199 -8.55 29.22 -12.13
N PHE A 200 -8.71 27.98 -11.68
CA PHE A 200 -7.59 27.07 -11.43
C PHE A 200 -6.84 26.70 -12.72
N ARG A 201 -7.56 26.37 -13.80
CA ARG A 201 -6.96 26.09 -15.12
C ARG A 201 -6.25 27.31 -15.72
N GLY A 202 -6.76 28.51 -15.43
CA GLY A 202 -6.19 29.79 -15.84
C GLY A 202 -4.94 30.22 -15.05
N ARG A 203 -4.53 29.46 -14.01
CA ARG A 203 -3.43 29.83 -13.09
C ARG A 203 -3.63 31.21 -12.46
N SER A 204 -4.86 31.57 -12.13
CA SER A 204 -5.18 32.81 -11.42
C SER A 204 -4.46 32.87 -10.06
N LYS A 205 -4.21 34.07 -9.55
CA LYS A 205 -3.56 34.24 -8.24
C LYS A 205 -4.49 33.73 -7.13
N ALA A 206 -3.91 33.22 -6.06
CA ALA A 206 -4.67 32.68 -4.92
C ALA A 206 -5.65 33.73 -4.33
N GLU A 207 -5.24 35.00 -4.29
CA GLU A 207 -6.07 36.13 -3.84
C GLU A 207 -7.36 36.28 -4.66
N ASP A 208 -7.26 36.14 -5.99
CA ASP A 208 -8.41 36.25 -6.91
C ASP A 208 -9.37 35.08 -6.74
N VAL A 209 -8.84 33.88 -6.50
CA VAL A 209 -9.64 32.66 -6.25
C VAL A 209 -10.38 32.78 -4.92
N ILE A 210 -9.72 33.26 -3.87
CA ILE A 210 -10.32 33.47 -2.54
C ILE A 210 -11.43 34.52 -2.61
N ALA A 211 -11.21 35.65 -3.28
CA ALA A 211 -12.25 36.68 -3.45
C ALA A 211 -13.48 36.16 -4.20
N HIS A 212 -13.27 35.28 -5.19
CA HIS A 212 -14.36 34.62 -5.91
C HIS A 212 -15.13 33.64 -5.02
N LEU A 213 -14.43 32.88 -4.18
CA LEU A 213 -15.05 31.97 -3.21
C LEU A 213 -15.86 32.72 -2.15
N ASP A 214 -15.36 33.85 -1.65
CA ASP A 214 -16.08 34.70 -0.69
C ASP A 214 -17.35 35.30 -1.31
N THR A 215 -17.28 35.72 -2.57
CA THR A 215 -18.44 36.21 -3.32
C THR A 215 -19.48 35.10 -3.51
N LEU A 216 -19.02 33.88 -3.85
CA LEU A 216 -19.88 32.72 -3.99
C LEU A 216 -20.58 32.37 -2.66
N ARG A 217 -19.81 32.32 -1.58
CA ARG A 217 -20.31 32.07 -0.22
C ARG A 217 -21.41 33.06 0.16
N ASN A 218 -21.17 34.35 -0.02
CA ASN A 218 -22.16 35.39 0.30
C ASN A 218 -23.45 35.24 -0.54
N THR A 219 -23.31 34.82 -1.81
CA THR A 219 -24.47 34.57 -2.69
C THR A 219 -25.31 33.40 -2.18
N LEU A 220 -24.64 32.31 -1.77
CA LEU A 220 -25.28 31.11 -1.25
C LEU A 220 -25.90 31.32 0.13
N ASP A 221 -25.24 32.08 1.01
CA ASP A 221 -25.77 32.44 2.32
C ASP A 221 -27.05 33.29 2.19
N THR A 222 -27.14 34.11 1.14
CA THR A 222 -28.34 34.89 0.81
C THR A 222 -29.45 34.00 0.26
N GLU A 223 -29.14 33.08 -0.66
CA GLU A 223 -30.08 32.11 -1.22
C GLU A 223 -30.63 31.11 -0.17
N ALA A 224 -29.80 30.70 0.80
CA ALA A 224 -30.18 29.83 1.91
C ALA A 224 -31.18 30.50 2.87
N SER A 225 -31.01 31.80 3.11
CA SER A 225 -31.91 32.59 3.97
C SER A 225 -33.31 32.73 3.38
N GLU A 226 -33.44 32.73 2.06
CA GLU A 226 -34.72 32.86 1.36
C GLU A 226 -35.46 31.53 1.17
N THR A 227 -34.74 30.40 1.11
CA THR A 227 -35.32 29.08 0.80
C THR A 227 -35.48 28.16 2.02
N GLY A 228 -34.90 28.51 3.18
CA GLY A 228 -35.04 27.71 4.42
C GLY A 228 -34.41 26.32 4.34
N GLN A 229 -33.61 26.04 3.30
CA GLN A 229 -32.84 24.81 3.17
C GLN A 229 -31.44 25.03 3.75
N SER A 230 -31.05 24.18 4.70
CA SER A 230 -29.66 24.06 5.13
C SER A 230 -28.86 23.55 3.94
N LEU A 231 -28.22 24.46 3.19
CA LEU A 231 -27.26 24.08 2.17
C LEU A 231 -26.05 23.48 2.88
N ASP A 232 -25.78 22.19 2.62
CA ASP A 232 -24.49 21.61 2.96
C ASP A 232 -23.40 22.49 2.33
N MET A 233 -22.58 23.06 3.20
CA MET A 233 -21.50 23.99 2.86
C MET A 233 -20.71 23.45 1.68
N PHE A 234 -20.59 24.24 0.61
CA PHE A 234 -19.82 23.91 -0.60
C PHE A 234 -18.50 23.24 -0.21
N PRO A 235 -18.37 21.92 -0.41
CA PRO A 235 -17.18 21.24 0.05
C PRO A 235 -16.05 21.66 -0.90
N LEU A 236 -14.98 22.21 -0.32
CA LEU A 236 -13.66 22.44 -0.96
C LEU A 236 -13.03 21.15 -1.54
N SER A 237 -13.76 20.03 -1.59
CA SER A 237 -13.55 18.79 -2.38
C SER A 237 -13.20 19.00 -3.86
N PHE A 238 -13.27 20.25 -4.30
CA PHE A 238 -13.31 20.72 -5.65
C PHE A 238 -12.06 20.49 -6.51
N VAL A 239 -10.92 20.22 -5.89
CA VAL A 239 -9.66 20.05 -6.61
C VAL A 239 -8.95 18.88 -6.00
N SER A 240 -9.14 17.69 -6.54
CA SER A 240 -8.34 16.52 -6.16
C SER A 240 -7.88 15.74 -7.38
N SER A 241 -7.55 16.43 -8.48
CA SER A 241 -6.68 15.86 -9.50
C SER A 241 -5.23 15.83 -8.99
N PRO A 242 -4.47 14.72 -9.14
CA PRO A 242 -3.07 14.60 -8.72
C PRO A 242 -2.16 15.70 -9.25
N SER A 243 -2.52 16.29 -10.40
CA SER A 243 -1.80 17.38 -11.07
C SER A 243 -1.87 18.74 -10.37
N ASN A 244 -2.68 18.90 -9.32
CA ASN A 244 -2.88 20.19 -8.64
C ASN A 244 -2.47 20.19 -7.15
N LEU A 245 -1.86 19.11 -6.64
CA LEU A 245 -1.49 18.98 -5.21
C LEU A 245 -0.60 20.12 -4.70
N SER A 246 0.33 20.60 -5.51
CA SER A 246 1.19 21.73 -5.15
C SER A 246 0.40 23.03 -4.98
N PHE A 247 -0.57 23.28 -5.87
CA PHE A 247 -1.41 24.46 -5.83
C PHE A 247 -2.39 24.45 -4.66
N ILE A 248 -2.92 23.27 -4.30
CA ILE A 248 -3.78 23.09 -3.13
C ILE A 248 -2.99 23.35 -1.84
N LEU A 249 -1.76 22.84 -1.75
CA LEU A 249 -0.85 23.13 -0.65
C LEU A 249 -0.57 24.63 -0.54
N ASP A 250 -0.28 25.31 -1.65
CA ASP A 250 -0.08 26.76 -1.68
C ASP A 250 -1.34 27.53 -1.27
N LEU A 251 -2.53 27.07 -1.66
CA LEU A 251 -3.81 27.69 -1.29
C LEU A 251 -4.14 27.53 0.19
N VAL A 252 -3.86 26.35 0.77
CA VAL A 252 -4.00 26.08 2.21
C VAL A 252 -3.01 26.94 3.01
N VAL A 253 -1.78 27.08 2.53
CA VAL A 253 -0.76 27.94 3.15
C VAL A 253 -1.14 29.42 3.05
N ALA A 254 -1.64 29.87 1.88
CA ALA A 254 -2.12 31.24 1.68
C ALA A 254 -3.35 31.56 2.55
N SER A 255 -4.29 30.61 2.68
CA SER A 255 -5.47 30.75 3.55
C SER A 255 -5.11 30.72 5.04
N GLY A 256 -4.03 30.03 5.42
CA GLY A 256 -3.47 30.07 6.79
C GLY A 256 -2.74 31.37 7.12
N SER A 257 -2.38 32.18 6.12
CA SER A 257 -1.69 33.46 6.32
C SER A 257 -2.63 34.66 6.50
N SER A 258 -3.92 34.52 6.17
CA SER A 258 -4.93 35.56 6.37
C SER A 258 -5.69 35.47 7.71
N SER A 259 -5.48 34.40 8.50
CA SER A 259 -6.09 34.29 9.82
C SER A 259 -5.23 35.02 10.87
N THR A 260 -5.65 36.24 11.23
CA THR A 260 -5.59 36.64 12.64
C THR A 260 -6.19 35.51 13.50
N PRO A 261 -5.71 35.30 14.75
CA PRO A 261 -6.06 34.15 15.57
C PRO A 261 -7.51 34.27 16.05
N THR A 262 -8.44 34.02 15.14
CA THR A 262 -9.83 33.75 15.44
C THR A 262 -9.93 32.23 15.48
N ASN A 263 -10.45 31.73 16.59
CA ASN A 263 -10.73 30.32 16.82
C ASN A 263 -11.45 29.72 15.60
N GLY A 264 -10.70 29.07 14.71
CA GLY A 264 -11.28 28.28 13.63
C GLY A 264 -12.16 27.21 14.27
N SER A 265 -13.46 27.28 14.02
CA SER A 265 -14.41 26.40 14.67
C SER A 265 -14.06 24.93 14.37
N PRO A 266 -14.22 24.02 15.34
CA PRO A 266 -13.93 22.60 15.16
C PRO A 266 -14.71 21.98 13.99
N GLU A 267 -15.86 22.56 13.62
CA GLU A 267 -16.64 22.16 12.43
C GLU A 267 -15.85 22.35 11.14
N ALA A 268 -15.15 23.48 10.93
CA ALA A 268 -14.39 23.73 9.70
C ALA A 268 -13.24 22.74 9.49
N LYS A 269 -12.59 22.28 10.57
CA LYS A 269 -11.55 21.23 10.49
C LYS A 269 -12.16 19.87 10.15
N VAL A 270 -13.33 19.56 10.69
CA VAL A 270 -14.07 18.33 10.41
C VAL A 270 -14.57 18.32 8.96
N ASP A 271 -14.98 19.45 8.41
CA ASP A 271 -15.46 19.55 7.03
C ASP A 271 -14.32 19.43 6.00
N ILE A 272 -13.13 19.96 6.32
CA ILE A 272 -11.92 19.72 5.51
C ILE A 272 -11.53 18.23 5.52
N LEU A 273 -11.61 17.59 6.70
CA LEU A 273 -11.32 16.15 6.81
C LEU A 273 -12.37 15.29 6.12
N ARG A 274 -13.67 15.63 6.22
CA ARG A 274 -14.74 14.95 5.48
C ARG A 274 -14.56 15.09 3.98
N ALA A 275 -14.29 16.30 3.49
CA ALA A 275 -14.02 16.55 2.07
C ALA A 275 -12.78 15.81 1.54
N SER A 276 -11.80 15.53 2.41
CA SER A 276 -10.61 14.74 2.09
C SER A 276 -10.85 13.22 2.18
N LEU A 277 -11.84 12.78 2.98
CA LEU A 277 -12.17 11.38 3.22
C LEU A 277 -13.16 10.80 2.21
N THR A 278 -13.93 11.63 1.49
CA THR A 278 -14.77 11.19 0.34
C THR A 278 -13.94 10.72 -0.88
N VAL A 279 -12.61 10.70 -0.75
CA VAL A 279 -11.62 10.30 -1.76
C VAL A 279 -11.18 8.82 -1.60
N ALA A 280 -11.77 8.06 -0.67
CA ALA A 280 -11.46 6.64 -0.45
C ALA A 280 -12.54 5.69 -0.99
#